data_AF-A0A938T7G3-F1
#
_entry.id   AF-A0A938T7G3-F1
#
_cell.length_a   1.000
_cell.length_b   1.000
_cell.length_c   1.000
_cell.angle_alpha   90.00
_cell.angle_beta   90.00
_cell.angle_gamma   90.00
#
_symmetry.space_group_name_H-M   'P 1'
#
loop_
_entity.id
_entity.type
_entity.pdbx_description
1 polymer ?
#
loop_
_entity_poly.entity_id
_entity_poly.type
_entity_poly.pdbx_seq_one_letter_code
_entity_poly.pdbx_strand_id
1 'polypeptide(L)' 'MKRKAHMLKGASVLLAVLSSIAFLDVRAQEGLRPGVKAPDFELPSIGNSNRTALREFQNKKIVIVHFWKSK' A
#
# COMPACT_ATOMS: atom_id res chain seq x y z
N MET A 1 8.00 43.70 -28.82
CA MET A 1 8.54 42.86 -27.72
C MET A 1 7.41 42.01 -27.11
N LYS A 2 6.95 40.93 -27.78
CA LYS A 2 5.72 40.19 -27.38
C LYS A 2 5.73 38.69 -27.75
N ARG A 3 6.90 38.01 -27.73
CA ARG A 3 7.01 36.59 -28.11
C ARG A 3 7.47 35.64 -26.99
N LYS A 4 7.83 36.13 -25.80
CA LYS A 4 8.37 35.29 -24.71
C LYS A 4 7.29 34.71 -23.77
N ALA A 5 6.08 35.25 -23.76
CA ALA A 5 5.04 34.86 -22.80
C ALA A 5 4.31 33.53 -23.13
N HIS A 6 4.40 33.04 -24.37
CA HIS A 6 3.78 31.76 -24.76
C HIS A 6 4.69 30.55 -24.47
N MET A 7 6.01 30.74 -24.44
CA MET A 7 6.98 29.64 -24.24
C MET A 7 7.04 29.16 -22.79
N LEU A 8 6.76 30.04 -21.82
CA LEU A 8 6.78 29.71 -20.39
C LEU A 8 5.53 28.93 -19.94
N LYS A 9 4.37 29.17 -20.57
CA LYS A 9 3.11 28.47 -20.24
C LYS A 9 3.12 26.99 -20.65
N GLY A 10 3.69 26.68 -21.82
CA GLY A 10 3.79 25.29 -22.28
C GLY A 10 4.74 24.44 -21.43
N ALA A 11 5.85 25.03 -20.99
CA ALA A 11 6.82 24.37 -20.11
C ALA A 11 6.23 24.05 -18.72
N SER A 12 5.44 24.96 -18.14
CA SER A 12 4.79 24.71 -16.85
C SER A 12 3.71 23.62 -16.90
N VAL A 13 2.94 23.53 -17.99
CA VAL A 13 1.92 22.47 -18.14
C VAL A 13 2.58 21.11 -18.31
N LEU A 14 3.64 21.03 -19.12
CA LEU A 14 4.41 19.79 -19.31
C LEU A 14 5.04 19.31 -17.99
N LEU A 15 5.58 20.25 -17.20
CA LEU A 15 6.17 19.95 -15.89
C LEU A 15 5.12 19.45 -14.88
N ALA A 16 3.92 20.05 -14.87
CA ALA A 16 2.81 19.62 -14.01
C ALA A 16 2.26 18.23 -14.38
N VAL A 17 2.23 17.90 -15.67
CA VAL A 17 1.83 16.57 -16.15
C VAL A 17 2.89 15.54 -15.78
N LEU A 18 4.19 15.83 -15.97
CA LEU A 18 5.29 14.94 -15.59
C LEU A 18 5.35 14.70 -14.08
N SER A 19 5.12 15.73 -13.25
CA SER A 19 5.06 15.55 -11.79
C SER A 19 3.86 14.69 -11.38
N SER A 20 2.71 14.84 -12.04
CA SER A 20 1.51 14.03 -11.76
C SER A 20 1.70 12.55 -12.12
N ILE A 21 2.47 12.25 -13.18
CA ILE A 21 2.83 10.87 -13.56
C ILE A 21 3.79 10.24 -12.55
N ALA A 22 4.72 11.02 -11.98
CA ALA A 22 5.64 10.53 -10.94
C ALA A 22 4.92 10.12 -9.63
N PHE A 23 3.73 10.66 -9.35
CA PHE A 23 2.91 10.22 -8.20
C PHE A 23 2.11 8.94 -8.47
N LEU A 24 2.05 8.46 -9.72
CA LEU A 24 1.29 7.27 -10.07
C LEU A 24 2.03 5.95 -9.75
N ASP A 25 3.32 6.02 -9.39
CA ASP A 25 4.21 4.85 -9.29
C ASP A 25 4.61 4.46 -7.85
N VAL A 26 3.79 4.80 -6.84
CA VAL A 26 3.98 4.35 -5.43
C VAL A 26 2.86 3.39 -5.01
N ARG A 27 2.35 2.61 -5.95
CA ARG A 27 1.42 1.49 -5.69
C ARG A 27 1.81 0.23 -6.45
N ALA A 28 3.07 0.11 -6.90
CA ALA A 28 3.64 -1.17 -7.28
C ALA A 28 3.75 -2.02 -6.01
N GLN A 29 2.67 -2.72 -5.68
CA GLN A 29 2.61 -3.64 -4.56
C GLN A 29 3.46 -4.86 -4.93
N GLU A 30 4.77 -4.76 -4.69
CA GLU A 30 5.62 -5.95 -4.72
C GLU A 30 5.05 -6.93 -3.69
N GLY A 31 4.59 -8.09 -4.16
CA GLY A 31 4.18 -9.17 -3.29
C GLY A 31 5.34 -9.57 -2.39
N LEU A 32 5.05 -9.97 -1.14
CA LEU A 32 6.07 -10.48 -0.24
C LEU A 32 6.73 -11.72 -0.87
N ARG A 33 8.06 -11.79 -0.79
CA ARG A 33 8.81 -12.96 -1.25
C ARG A 33 8.50 -14.16 -0.34
N PRO A 34 8.46 -15.40 -0.86
CA PRO A 34 8.36 -16.58 -0.02
C PRO A 34 9.48 -16.64 1.03
N GLY A 35 9.17 -17.14 2.22
CA GLY A 35 10.10 -17.22 3.35
C GLY A 35 10.18 -15.96 4.21
N VAL A 36 9.55 -14.84 3.80
CA VAL A 36 9.34 -13.69 4.68
C VAL A 36 8.46 -14.14 5.86
N LYS A 37 8.97 -13.96 7.09
CA LYS A 37 8.24 -14.29 8.31
C LYS A 37 7.00 -13.40 8.44
N ALA A 38 5.86 -14.01 8.78
CA ALA A 38 4.67 -13.25 9.13
C ALA A 38 4.95 -12.32 10.33
N PRO A 39 4.59 -11.03 10.26
CA PRO A 39 4.67 -10.13 11.40
C PRO A 39 3.84 -10.66 12.57
N ASP A 40 4.35 -10.49 13.79
CA ASP A 40 3.55 -10.80 14.97
C ASP A 40 2.37 -9.83 15.08
N PHE A 41 1.24 -10.32 15.60
CA PHE A 41 0.05 -9.51 15.78
C PHE A 41 -0.76 -9.99 16.99
N GLU A 42 -1.53 -9.04 17.53
CA GLU A 42 -2.57 -9.31 18.51
C GLU A 42 -3.77 -8.41 18.21
N LEU A 43 -4.85 -9.01 17.72
CA LEU A 43 -6.02 -8.31 17.20
C LEU A 43 -7.27 -8.64 18.04
N PRO A 44 -8.21 -7.70 18.21
CA PRO A 44 -9.50 -8.02 18.82
C PRO A 44 -10.26 -9.02 17.95
N SER A 45 -10.88 -10.00 18.60
CA SER A 45 -11.75 -10.97 17.94
C SER A 45 -13.10 -10.34 17.61
N ILE A 46 -13.69 -10.75 16.49
CA ILE A 46 -15.03 -10.28 16.11
C ILE A 46 -16.07 -10.99 16.96
N GLY A 47 -16.99 -10.25 17.59
CA GLY A 47 -18.13 -10.80 18.32
C GLY A 47 -17.86 -11.18 19.79
N ASN A 48 -16.66 -10.95 20.31
CA ASN A 48 -16.37 -11.09 21.75
C ASN A 48 -15.25 -10.13 22.20
N SER A 49 -14.95 -10.11 23.51
CA SER A 49 -13.89 -9.28 24.10
C SER A 49 -12.50 -9.94 24.06
N ASN A 50 -12.36 -11.14 23.49
CA ASN A 50 -11.09 -11.83 23.42
C ASN A 50 -10.19 -11.21 22.36
N ARG A 51 -8.91 -11.53 22.46
CA ARG A 51 -7.88 -11.15 21.51
C ARG A 51 -7.34 -12.42 20.86
N THR A 52 -6.97 -12.32 19.59
CA THR A 52 -6.33 -13.38 18.82
C THR A 52 -4.91 -12.94 18.48
N ALA A 53 -3.92 -13.75 18.89
CA ALA A 53 -2.51 -13.52 18.59
C ALA A 53 -1.93 -14.58 17.65
N LEU A 54 -0.93 -14.21 16.84
CA LEU A 54 -0.25 -15.16 15.95
C LEU A 54 0.38 -16.33 16.72
N ARG A 55 0.89 -16.05 17.93
CA ARG A 55 1.53 -17.06 18.81
C ARG A 55 0.64 -18.26 19.14
N GLU A 56 -0.68 -18.09 19.15
CA GLU A 56 -1.65 -19.16 19.43
C GLU A 56 -1.65 -20.25 18.34
N PHE A 57 -1.12 -19.94 17.15
CA PHE A 57 -1.09 -20.84 16.01
C PHE A 57 0.29 -21.48 15.75
N GLN A 58 1.28 -21.29 16.62
CA GLN A 58 2.65 -21.80 16.41
C GLN A 58 2.74 -23.33 16.27
N ASN A 59 1.80 -24.07 16.86
CA ASN A 59 1.75 -25.54 16.78
C ASN A 59 1.01 -26.06 15.53
N LYS A 60 0.63 -25.18 14.59
CA LYS A 60 -0.06 -25.56 13.35
C LYS A 60 0.94 -25.70 12.20
N LYS A 61 0.74 -26.71 11.34
CA LYS A 61 1.59 -26.96 10.16
C LYS A 61 1.51 -25.85 9.11
N ILE A 62 0.31 -25.29 8.93
CA ILE A 62 0.02 -24.21 7.97
C ILE A 62 -0.93 -23.23 8.64
N VAL A 63 -0.66 -21.93 8.51
CA VAL A 63 -1.51 -20.84 8.98
C VAL A 63 -1.72 -19.88 7.82
N ILE A 64 -2.97 -19.49 7.56
CA ILE A 64 -3.34 -18.55 6.49
C ILE A 64 -3.94 -17.31 7.16
N VAL A 65 -3.38 -16.15 6.85
CA VAL A 65 -3.91 -14.85 7.29
C VAL A 65 -4.64 -14.21 6.12
N HIS A 66 -5.93 -13.93 6.27
CA HIS A 66 -6.77 -13.38 5.23
C HIS A 66 -7.32 -12.00 5.64
N PHE A 67 -6.97 -10.97 4.88
CA PHE A 67 -7.50 -9.62 5.05
C PHE A 67 -8.76 -9.46 4.20
N TRP A 68 -9.90 -9.22 4.84
CA TRP A 68 -11.17 -9.02 4.16
C TRP A 68 -11.95 -7.87 4.80
N LYS A 69 -12.92 -7.34 4.05
CA LYS A 69 -13.81 -6.26 4.51
C LYS A 69 -15.23 -6.62 4.12
N SER A 70 -16.18 -6.51 5.05
CA SER A 70 -17.61 -6.56 4.74
C SER A 70 -18.07 -5.23 4.12
N LYS A 71 -19.01 -5.29 3.18
CA LYS A 71 -19.75 -4.10 2.71
C LYS A 71 -20.49 -3.43 3.86
#